data_AF-A0A8J6J9J0-F1
#
_entry.id   AF-A0A8J6J9J0-F1
#
_cell.length_a   1.000
_cell.length_b   1.000
_cell.length_c   1.000
_cell.angle_alpha   90.00
_cell.angle_beta   90.00
_cell.angle_gamma   90.00
#
_symmetry.space_group_name_H-M   'P 1'
#
loop_
_entity.id
_entity.type
_entity.pdbx_description
1 polymer ?
#
loop_
_entity_poly.entity_id
_entity_poly.type
_entity_poly.pdbx_seq_one_letter_code
_entity_poly.pdbx_strand_id
1 'polypeptide(L)'
;TATTRIEPDEKVPTASGDLMKSGYGVTNTVTATVSTSAPLSHYTYGQTAVSYFPEFGYETYWRLLERLTSGTTARFQFAQNIYSTYNQRVHFSPVWFPDGSYTVNTHVMDIWTPAGMLAMNLTDDVTISGSLYDDWHIAPGNP
;
A
#
# COMPACT_ATOMS: atom_id res chain seq x y z
N THR A 1 15.07 4.12 -9.74
CA THR A 1 14.24 2.91 -9.62
C THR A 1 13.26 3.11 -8.49
N ALA A 2 12.18 2.34 -8.44
CA ALA A 2 11.33 2.28 -7.26
C ALA A 2 10.67 0.89 -7.15
N THR A 3 10.22 0.55 -5.96
CA THR A 3 9.52 -0.70 -5.64
C THR A 3 8.38 -0.39 -4.68
N THR A 4 7.34 -1.22 -4.74
CA THR A 4 6.21 -1.21 -3.80
C THR A 4 6.10 -2.61 -3.22
N ARG A 5 5.71 -2.70 -1.95
CA ARG A 5 5.48 -3.98 -1.24
C ARG A 5 4.15 -3.91 -0.52
N ILE A 6 3.20 -4.73 -0.95
CA ILE A 6 1.85 -4.86 -0.40
C ILE A 6 1.79 -6.17 0.38
N GLU A 7 1.42 -6.09 1.65
CA GLU A 7 1.44 -7.22 2.56
C GLU A 7 0.20 -7.20 3.44
N PRO A 8 -0.32 -8.38 3.87
CA PRO A 8 -1.34 -8.43 4.91
C PRO A 8 -0.87 -7.68 6.15
N ASP A 9 -1.76 -6.95 6.80
CA ASP A 9 -1.44 -6.28 8.05
C ASP A 9 -1.07 -7.28 9.15
N GLU A 10 -0.19 -6.86 10.07
CA GLU A 10 0.25 -7.71 11.19
C GLU A 10 -0.87 -8.17 12.13
N LYS A 11 -2.06 -7.54 12.08
CA LYS A 11 -3.24 -7.94 12.87
C LYS A 11 -4.17 -8.88 12.12
N VAL A 12 -3.85 -9.28 10.89
CA VAL A 12 -4.63 -10.29 10.17
C VAL A 12 -4.35 -11.66 10.79
N PRO A 13 -5.31 -12.28 11.49
CA PRO A 13 -5.05 -13.44 12.33
C PRO A 13 -4.73 -14.71 11.53
N THR A 14 -5.20 -14.78 10.29
CA THR A 14 -5.12 -15.95 9.41
C THR A 14 -4.21 -15.73 8.21
N ALA A 15 -3.45 -14.63 8.18
CA ALA A 15 -2.52 -14.36 7.10
C ALA A 15 -1.39 -15.39 7.05
N SER A 16 -1.00 -15.79 5.84
CA SER A 16 0.10 -16.71 5.58
C SER A 16 0.87 -16.27 4.34
N GLY A 17 2.03 -15.66 4.52
CA GLY A 17 2.72 -14.96 3.43
C GLY A 17 1.84 -13.83 2.89
N ASP A 18 1.63 -13.80 1.58
CA ASP A 18 0.77 -12.83 0.91
C ASP A 18 -0.71 -13.30 0.83
N LEU A 19 -1.06 -14.43 1.46
CA LEU A 19 -2.45 -14.92 1.55
C LEU A 19 -3.18 -14.27 2.73
N MET A 20 -4.39 -13.76 2.49
CA MET A 20 -5.30 -13.25 3.52
C MET A 20 -6.76 -13.45 3.11
N LYS A 21 -7.71 -13.17 4.01
CA LYS A 21 -9.14 -13.10 3.69
C LYS A 21 -9.57 -11.67 3.38
N SER A 22 -10.65 -11.49 2.62
CA SER A 22 -11.24 -10.18 2.36
C SER A 22 -11.83 -9.56 3.65
N GLY A 23 -11.91 -8.23 3.71
CA GLY A 23 -12.34 -7.51 4.92
C GLY A 23 -11.18 -7.12 5.86
N TYR A 24 -10.03 -7.76 5.71
CA TYR A 24 -8.83 -7.43 6.48
C TYR A 24 -7.96 -6.35 5.80
N GLY A 25 -7.01 -5.82 6.56
CA GLY A 25 -6.13 -4.74 6.15
C GLY A 25 -4.89 -5.20 5.37
N VAL A 26 -4.46 -4.39 4.41
CA VAL A 26 -3.14 -4.45 3.79
C VAL A 26 -2.31 -3.23 4.18
N THR A 27 -0.99 -3.41 4.23
CA THR A 27 -0.01 -2.32 4.33
C THR A 27 0.66 -2.08 2.98
N ASN A 28 1.27 -0.91 2.82
CA ASN A 28 2.07 -0.61 1.64
C ASN A 28 3.38 0.05 2.06
N THR A 29 4.50 -0.47 1.59
CA THR A 29 5.81 0.17 1.70
C THR A 29 6.40 0.44 0.32
N VAL A 30 6.64 1.71 0.04
CA VAL A 30 7.21 2.17 -1.23
C VAL A 30 8.61 2.69 -1.00
N THR A 31 9.54 2.29 -1.86
CA THR A 31 10.93 2.77 -1.85
C THR A 31 11.27 3.32 -3.23
N ALA A 32 11.71 4.57 -3.31
CA ALA A 32 12.11 5.23 -4.55
C ALA A 32 13.54 5.74 -4.45
N THR A 33 14.42 5.24 -5.32
CA THR A 33 15.84 5.60 -5.35
C THR A 33 16.18 6.34 -6.64
N VAL A 34 16.73 7.55 -6.49
CA VAL A 34 17.26 8.34 -7.60
C VAL A 34 18.78 8.17 -7.65
N SER A 35 19.29 7.76 -8.80
CA SER A 35 20.73 7.70 -9.08
C SER A 35 21.03 8.55 -10.30
N THR A 36 21.97 9.48 -10.17
CA THR A 36 22.33 10.44 -11.22
C THR A 36 23.72 11.01 -10.97
N SER A 37 24.38 11.46 -12.05
CA SER A 37 25.62 12.25 -12.01
C SER A 37 25.39 13.76 -12.06
N ALA A 38 24.13 14.21 -12.14
CA ALA A 38 23.79 15.63 -12.15
C ALA A 38 24.10 16.31 -10.80
N PRO A 39 24.40 17.62 -10.78
CA PRO A 39 24.54 18.41 -9.54
C PRO A 39 23.27 18.34 -8.67
N LEU A 40 23.45 18.32 -7.34
CA LEU A 40 22.34 18.21 -6.37
C LEU A 40 21.28 19.31 -6.51
N SER A 41 21.65 20.49 -7.01
CA SER A 41 20.72 21.61 -7.23
C SER A 41 19.81 21.44 -8.45
N HIS A 42 20.05 20.43 -9.29
CA HIS A 42 19.32 20.25 -10.56
C HIS A 42 18.12 19.32 -10.45
N TYR A 43 17.97 18.59 -9.34
CA TYR A 43 16.91 17.60 -9.23
C TYR A 43 16.34 17.48 -7.81
N THR A 44 15.15 16.91 -7.71
CA THR A 44 14.56 16.49 -6.43
C THR A 44 14.52 14.97 -6.34
N TYR A 45 14.39 14.46 -5.12
CA TYR A 45 14.08 13.05 -4.89
C TYR A 45 12.57 12.81 -4.96
N GLY A 46 12.13 11.56 -4.75
CA GLY A 46 10.70 11.23 -4.71
C GLY A 46 9.99 12.05 -3.63
N GLN A 47 8.91 12.75 -3.99
CA GLN A 47 8.18 13.61 -3.05
C GLN A 47 6.79 13.11 -2.73
N THR A 48 6.13 12.47 -3.68
CA THR A 48 4.74 12.06 -3.55
C THR A 48 4.56 10.62 -4.00
N ALA A 49 3.75 9.87 -3.26
CA ALA A 49 3.27 8.56 -3.67
C ALA A 49 1.77 8.45 -3.38
N VAL A 50 0.99 7.91 -4.33
CA VAL A 50 -0.46 7.69 -4.20
C VAL A 50 -0.80 6.27 -4.58
N SER A 51 -1.68 5.62 -3.82
CA SER A 51 -2.16 4.26 -4.13
C SER A 51 -3.64 4.26 -4.53
N TYR A 52 -3.95 3.46 -5.55
CA TYR A 52 -5.28 3.20 -6.09
C TYR A 52 -5.63 1.73 -5.86
N PHE A 53 -6.92 1.46 -5.66
CA PHE A 53 -7.38 0.17 -5.17
C PHE A 53 -8.45 -0.45 -6.10
N PRO A 54 -8.47 -1.79 -6.22
CA PRO A 54 -9.29 -2.50 -7.21
C PRO A 54 -10.79 -2.37 -6.96
N GLU A 55 -11.23 -2.27 -5.70
CA GLU A 55 -12.64 -2.13 -5.33
C GLU A 55 -13.27 -0.82 -5.81
N PHE A 56 -12.44 0.16 -6.19
CA PHE A 56 -12.86 1.44 -6.75
C PHE A 56 -12.62 1.54 -8.26
N GLY A 57 -12.29 0.41 -8.91
CA GLY A 57 -11.91 0.37 -10.32
C GLY A 57 -10.64 1.17 -10.62
N TYR A 58 -9.84 1.50 -9.62
CA TYR A 58 -8.68 2.40 -9.70
C TYR A 58 -9.01 3.85 -10.12
N GLU A 59 -10.27 4.29 -10.04
CA GLU A 59 -10.70 5.59 -10.56
C GLU A 59 -11.19 6.56 -9.48
N THR A 60 -12.02 6.07 -8.55
CA THR A 60 -12.84 6.95 -7.71
C THR A 60 -12.27 7.22 -6.33
N TYR A 61 -11.24 6.48 -5.91
CA TYR A 61 -10.59 6.65 -4.63
C TYR A 61 -9.11 6.31 -4.71
N TRP A 62 -8.32 7.09 -3.99
CA TRP A 62 -6.89 6.89 -3.83
C TRP A 62 -6.48 7.35 -2.44
N ARG A 63 -5.34 6.83 -1.97
CA ARG A 63 -4.74 7.25 -0.71
C ARG A 63 -3.40 7.92 -0.96
N LEU A 64 -3.22 9.11 -0.38
CA LEU A 64 -1.91 9.74 -0.26
C LEU A 64 -1.06 8.95 0.74
N LEU A 65 0.17 8.62 0.36
CA LEU A 65 1.13 8.01 1.26
C LEU A 65 1.91 9.09 2.01
N GLU A 66 2.22 8.81 3.26
CA GLU A 66 3.11 9.61 4.09
C GLU A 66 4.58 9.31 3.74
N ARG A 67 5.35 10.36 3.47
CA ARG A 67 6.79 10.26 3.24
C ARG A 67 7.53 10.13 4.56
N LEU A 68 8.03 8.93 4.85
CA LEU A 68 8.78 8.62 6.08
C LEU A 68 10.24 9.05 6.00
N THR A 69 10.84 9.00 4.81
CA THR A 69 12.23 9.39 4.59
C THR A 69 12.36 10.10 3.26
N SER A 70 13.18 11.14 3.21
CA SER A 70 13.52 11.88 2.00
C SER A 70 15.00 11.70 1.66
N GLY A 71 15.44 12.20 0.50
CA GLY A 71 16.82 12.02 0.03
C GLY A 71 16.93 10.96 -1.06
N THR A 72 18.15 10.53 -1.36
CA THR A 72 18.50 9.57 -2.44
C THR A 72 17.56 8.38 -2.52
N THR A 73 17.20 7.83 -1.36
CA THR A 73 16.19 6.79 -1.22
C THR A 73 15.05 7.33 -0.37
N ALA A 74 13.97 7.74 -1.03
CA ALA A 74 12.75 8.15 -0.37
C ALA A 74 11.91 6.91 -0.01
N ARG A 75 11.28 6.94 1.17
CA ARG A 75 10.40 5.86 1.65
C ARG A 75 9.02 6.40 1.99
N PHE A 76 7.99 5.66 1.60
CA PHE A 76 6.60 6.03 1.84
C PHE A 76 5.80 4.85 2.38
N GLN A 77 4.77 5.16 3.18
CA GLN A 77 3.76 4.20 3.62
C GLN A 77 2.39 4.86 3.65
N PHE A 78 1.31 4.10 3.80
CA PHE A 78 0.01 4.70 4.08
C PHE A 78 0.10 5.63 5.29
N ALA A 79 -0.61 6.78 5.21
CA ALA A 79 -0.87 7.57 6.41
C ALA A 79 -1.59 6.71 7.47
N GLN A 80 -1.37 7.03 8.74
CA GLN A 80 -2.07 6.37 9.84
C GLN A 80 -3.58 6.41 9.60
N ASN A 81 -4.23 5.26 9.74
CA ASN A 81 -5.65 5.12 9.51
C ASN A 81 -6.41 5.34 10.83
N ILE A 82 -7.12 6.47 10.93
CA ILE A 82 -7.93 6.83 12.10
C ILE A 82 -9.09 5.84 12.36
N TYR A 83 -9.46 5.03 11.37
CA TYR A 83 -10.48 3.98 11.48
C TYR A 83 -9.88 2.63 11.88
N SER A 84 -8.56 2.50 11.99
CA SER A 84 -7.93 1.30 12.55
C SER A 84 -8.00 1.34 14.07
N THR A 85 -8.46 0.25 14.68
CA THR A 85 -8.47 0.05 16.15
C THR A 85 -7.11 0.32 16.80
N TYR A 86 -6.02 0.04 16.09
CA TYR A 86 -4.65 0.17 16.58
C TYR A 86 -3.88 1.33 15.91
N ASN A 87 -4.58 2.26 15.25
CA ASN A 87 -3.99 3.38 14.51
C ASN A 87 -2.92 2.96 13.49
N GLN A 88 -3.11 1.82 12.84
CA GLN A 88 -2.13 1.25 11.92
C GLN A 88 -2.17 1.95 10.56
N ARG A 89 -1.06 1.82 9.83
CA ARG A 89 -0.89 2.32 8.45
C ARG A 89 -1.49 1.33 7.45
N VAL A 90 -2.80 1.11 7.55
CA VAL A 90 -3.52 0.04 6.82
C VAL A 90 -4.64 0.57 5.94
N HIS A 91 -4.88 -0.11 4.83
CA HIS A 91 -6.08 0.01 4.01
C HIS A 91 -6.89 -1.28 4.11
N PHE A 92 -8.18 -1.20 4.44
CA PHE A 92 -9.03 -2.39 4.55
C PHE A 92 -9.65 -2.73 3.20
N SER A 93 -9.50 -3.98 2.77
CA SER A 93 -10.26 -4.52 1.63
C SER A 93 -11.75 -4.63 2.00
N PRO A 94 -12.69 -4.51 1.05
CA PRO A 94 -14.10 -4.78 1.32
C PRO A 94 -14.33 -6.25 1.69
N VAL A 95 -15.26 -6.52 2.62
CA VAL A 95 -15.60 -7.90 3.04
C VAL A 95 -16.18 -8.73 1.87
N TRP A 96 -16.80 -8.08 0.88
CA TRP A 96 -17.36 -8.73 -0.29
C TRP A 96 -16.36 -8.90 -1.45
N PHE A 97 -15.11 -8.44 -1.29
CA PHE A 97 -14.12 -8.53 -2.36
C PHE A 97 -13.88 -10.01 -2.73
N PRO A 98 -13.90 -10.38 -4.02
CA PRO A 98 -13.84 -11.77 -4.44
C PRO A 98 -12.47 -12.39 -4.18
N ASP A 99 -12.45 -13.72 -4.12
CA ASP A 99 -11.22 -14.49 -4.12
C ASP A 99 -10.38 -14.21 -5.37
N GLY A 100 -9.05 -14.16 -5.20
CA GLY A 100 -8.10 -13.83 -6.27
C GLY A 100 -7.07 -12.79 -5.85
N SER A 101 -6.42 -12.17 -6.84
CA SER A 101 -5.40 -11.15 -6.58
C SER A 101 -6.05 -9.81 -6.21
N TYR A 102 -5.64 -9.25 -5.08
CA TYR A 102 -5.93 -7.88 -4.67
C TYR A 102 -4.71 -7.01 -5.00
N THR A 103 -4.67 -6.50 -6.23
CA THR A 103 -3.54 -5.72 -6.73
C THR A 103 -3.71 -4.24 -6.39
N VAL A 104 -2.73 -3.63 -5.72
CA VAL A 104 -2.72 -2.19 -5.46
C VAL A 104 -1.79 -1.52 -6.46
N ASN A 105 -2.29 -0.50 -7.16
CA ASN A 105 -1.47 0.34 -8.03
C ASN A 105 -0.93 1.53 -7.26
N THR A 106 0.37 1.79 -7.30
CA THR A 106 1.00 2.93 -6.64
C THR A 106 1.77 3.79 -7.63
N HIS A 107 1.44 5.07 -7.69
CA HIS A 107 2.13 6.05 -8.52
C HIS A 107 3.09 6.87 -7.65
N VAL A 108 4.38 6.80 -7.94
CA VAL A 108 5.41 7.64 -7.31
C VAL A 108 5.80 8.75 -8.27
N MET A 109 5.78 10.00 -7.82
CA MET A 109 5.95 11.18 -8.66
C MET A 109 6.71 12.31 -7.96
N ASP A 110 6.76 13.48 -8.61
CA ASP A 110 7.42 14.70 -8.16
C ASP A 110 8.95 14.60 -8.03
N ILE A 111 9.58 13.76 -8.85
CA ILE A 111 11.03 13.76 -9.05
C ILE A 111 11.34 14.76 -10.17
N TRP A 112 11.59 16.01 -9.80
CA TRP A 112 11.81 17.09 -10.76
C TRP A 112 13.25 17.13 -11.25
N THR A 113 13.41 17.35 -12.55
CA THR A 113 14.68 17.62 -13.23
C THR A 113 14.50 18.84 -14.15
N PRO A 114 15.56 19.43 -14.74
CA PRO A 114 15.38 20.55 -15.65
C PRO A 114 14.57 20.19 -16.91
N ALA A 115 14.51 18.90 -17.26
CA ALA A 115 13.74 18.39 -18.39
C ALA A 115 12.27 18.09 -18.05
N GLY A 116 11.87 18.17 -16.77
CA GLY A 116 10.52 17.88 -16.31
C GLY A 116 10.47 16.86 -15.18
N MET A 117 9.25 16.43 -14.87
CA MET A 117 8.95 15.48 -13.79
C MET A 117 9.15 14.04 -14.24
N LEU A 118 9.88 13.27 -13.45
CA LEU A 118 9.91 11.81 -13.52
C LEU A 118 8.85 11.24 -12.56
N ALA A 119 8.18 10.19 -13.03
CA ALA A 119 7.22 9.42 -12.26
C ALA A 119 7.26 7.95 -12.67
N MET A 120 6.72 7.06 -11.83
CA MET A 120 6.66 5.64 -12.12
C MET A 120 5.43 4.99 -11.50
N ASN A 121 4.78 4.11 -12.27
CA ASN A 121 3.72 3.22 -11.81
C ASN A 121 4.33 1.92 -11.26
N LEU A 122 3.81 1.49 -10.12
CA LEU A 122 4.19 0.29 -9.41
C LEU A 122 2.94 -0.53 -9.10
N THR A 123 3.06 -1.84 -9.06
CA THR A 123 1.99 -2.75 -8.64
C THR A 123 2.59 -3.86 -7.80
N ASP A 124 1.86 -4.26 -6.77
CA ASP A 124 2.10 -5.48 -5.98
C ASP A 124 0.75 -5.94 -5.42
N ASP A 125 0.65 -7.20 -5.01
CA ASP A 125 -0.61 -7.81 -4.64
C ASP A 125 -0.53 -8.78 -3.47
N VAL A 126 -1.68 -8.95 -2.82
CA VAL A 126 -1.96 -10.07 -1.92
C VAL A 126 -2.98 -10.99 -2.56
N THR A 127 -3.00 -12.25 -2.16
CA THR A 127 -4.03 -13.21 -2.56
C THR A 127 -5.15 -13.23 -1.52
N ILE A 128 -6.37 -12.99 -1.96
CA ILE A 128 -7.60 -13.14 -1.18
C ILE A 128 -8.15 -14.56 -1.37
N SER A 129 -8.47 -15.23 -0.27
CA SER A 129 -9.16 -16.53 -0.25
C SER A 129 -10.09 -16.62 0.95
N GLY A 130 -11.40 -16.57 0.71
CA GLY A 130 -12.42 -16.42 1.74
C GLY A 130 -12.55 -15.00 2.27
N SER A 131 -13.43 -14.83 3.26
CA SER A 131 -13.75 -13.55 3.88
C SER A 131 -13.53 -13.56 5.39
N LEU A 132 -13.46 -12.37 5.99
CA LEU A 132 -13.44 -12.19 7.45
C LEU A 132 -14.55 -12.99 8.16
N TYR A 133 -15.70 -13.22 7.53
CA TYR A 133 -16.77 -14.02 8.14
C TYR A 133 -16.40 -15.50 8.32
N ASP A 134 -15.48 -16.03 7.51
CA ASP A 134 -15.00 -17.40 7.65
C ASP A 134 -14.09 -17.58 8.86
N ASP A 135 -13.54 -16.48 9.40
CA ASP A 135 -12.82 -16.47 10.68
C ASP A 135 -13.74 -16.19 11.87
N TRP A 136 -14.94 -15.67 11.60
CA TRP A 136 -15.92 -15.40 12.63
C TRP A 136 -16.61 -16.70 13.06
N HIS A 137 -16.17 -17.27 14.17
CA HIS A 137 -16.85 -18.39 14.80
C HIS A 137 -17.56 -17.96 16.10
N ILE A 138 -18.87 -18.22 16.18
CA ILE A 138 -19.62 -18.18 17.45
C ILE A 138 -19.68 -19.62 17.98
N ALA A 139 -18.71 -20.00 18.82
CA ALA A 139 -18.86 -21.17 19.69
C ALA A 139 -19.51 -20.74 21.01
N PRO A 140 -20.40 -21.56 21.61
CA PRO A 140 -20.66 -21.46 23.04
C PRO A 140 -19.31 -21.57 23.78
N GLY A 141 -19.03 -20.67 24.72
CA GLY A 141 -17.93 -20.89 25.65
C GLY A 141 -18.17 -22.23 26.35
N ASN A 142 -17.16 -23.10 26.37
CA ASN A 142 -17.23 -24.31 27.21
C ASN A 142 -17.59 -23.87 28.63
N PRO A 143 -18.74 -24.30 29.18
CA PRO A 143 -19.11 -23.99 30.56
C PRO A 143 -18.12 -24.58 31.57
#